data_AF-A0A2V7RUF6-F1
#
_entry.id   AF-A0A2V7RUF6-F1
#
_cell.length_a   1.000
_cell.length_b   1.000
_cell.length_c   1.000
_cell.angle_alpha   90.00
_cell.angle_beta   90.00
_cell.angle_gamma   90.00
#
_symmetry.space_group_name_H-M   'P 1'
#
loop_
_entity.id
_entity.type
_entity.pdbx_description
1 polymer ?
#
loop_
_entity_poly.entity_id
_entity_poly.type
_entity_poly.pdbx_seq_one_letter_code
_entity_poly.pdbx_strand_id
1 'polypeptide(L)'
;TRDNISIKVTAVLYMRVKEPVKAVIGVENYLYATSQLAQTTLRSVLGETELDELLMNREKINDILKTIIKQRTEDWGVEVSAVEVKDVDLPPEMKRAMARQAEAERERRAKIINAEGELQASDKLAQAARIIGREPAAIQLRYLQTVTEIAAENNSTTIFPLPIDLFKGLVESVARRNDARALALPEKASGEALPAPPAQDKVRR
;
A
#
# COMPACT_ATOMS: atom_id res chain seq x y z
N THR A 1 -16.99 30.09 2.43
CA THR A 1 -17.28 28.92 3.29
C THR A 1 -17.19 29.33 4.74
N ARG A 2 -17.56 28.43 5.66
CA ARG A 2 -17.40 28.64 7.10
C ARG A 2 -15.95 28.97 7.49
N ASP A 3 -15.00 28.42 6.74
CA ASP A 3 -13.55 28.64 6.93
C ASP A 3 -13.05 30.01 6.46
N ASN A 4 -13.96 30.93 6.11
CA ASN A 4 -13.64 32.26 5.59
C ASN A 4 -12.80 32.22 4.29
N ILE A 5 -12.96 31.17 3.49
CA ILE A 5 -12.29 31.00 2.20
C ILE A 5 -13.23 31.44 1.08
N SER A 6 -12.69 32.25 0.17
CA SER A 6 -13.36 32.64 -1.06
C SER A 6 -13.23 31.53 -2.09
N ILE A 7 -14.35 30.98 -2.55
CA ILE A 7 -14.43 29.92 -3.57
C ILE A 7 -15.36 30.36 -4.70
N LYS A 8 -15.07 29.91 -5.93
CA LYS A 8 -16.04 30.00 -7.04
C LYS A 8 -16.67 28.64 -7.24
N VAL A 9 -17.99 28.61 -7.35
CA VAL A 9 -18.72 27.35 -7.48
C VAL A 9 -19.63 27.40 -8.68
N THR A 10 -19.60 26.32 -9.46
CA THR A 10 -20.53 26.08 -10.57
C THR A 10 -21.49 24.97 -10.16
N ALA A 11 -22.78 25.19 -10.38
CA ALA A 11 -23.81 24.20 -10.15
C ALA A 11 -24.75 24.11 -11.35
N VAL A 12 -25.32 22.93 -11.57
CA VAL A 12 -26.30 22.65 -12.61
C VAL A 12 -27.63 22.31 -11.95
N LEU A 13 -28.70 22.88 -12.50
CA LEU A 13 -30.06 22.67 -12.04
C LEU A 13 -30.85 21.91 -13.11
N TYR A 14 -31.41 20.77 -12.74
CA TYR A 14 -32.34 20.02 -13.57
C TYR A 14 -33.76 20.27 -13.08
N MET A 15 -34.58 20.89 -13.92
CA MET A 15 -35.94 21.27 -13.60
C MET A 15 -36.87 21.03 -14.77
N ARG A 16 -38.15 20.82 -14.45
CA ARG A 16 -39.24 20.72 -15.43
C ARG A 16 -40.44 21.49 -14.92
N VAL A 17 -41.24 22.00 -15.85
CA VAL A 17 -42.53 22.64 -15.51
C VAL A 17 -43.55 21.53 -15.26
N LYS A 18 -44.10 21.48 -14.04
CA LYS A 18 -45.16 20.52 -13.67
C LYS A 18 -46.55 21.14 -13.83
N GLU A 19 -46.71 22.40 -13.45
CA GLU A 19 -47.97 23.14 -13.54
C GLU A 19 -47.78 24.41 -14.40
N PRO A 20 -48.06 24.36 -15.71
CA PRO A 20 -47.79 25.48 -16.63
C PRO A 20 -48.52 26.77 -16.27
N VAL A 21 -49.75 26.67 -15.77
CA VAL A 21 -50.55 27.83 -15.37
C VAL A 21 -49.89 28.60 -14.21
N LYS A 22 -49.40 27.89 -13.19
CA LYS A 22 -48.65 28.49 -12.08
C LYS A 22 -47.31 29.07 -12.53
N ALA A 23 -46.63 28.42 -13.47
CA ALA A 23 -45.35 28.90 -13.98
C ALA A 23 -45.45 30.21 -14.76
N VAL A 24 -46.59 30.47 -15.41
CA VAL A 24 -46.85 31.72 -16.15
C VAL A 24 -47.38 32.83 -15.25
N ILE A 25 -48.24 32.50 -14.27
CA ILE A 25 -48.89 33.50 -13.41
C ILE A 25 -48.06 33.83 -12.17
N GLY A 26 -47.36 32.85 -11.61
CA GLY A 26 -46.68 32.97 -10.32
C GLY A 26 -45.41 33.82 -10.35
N VAL A 27 -44.77 33.94 -11.52
CA VAL A 27 -43.56 34.76 -11.69
C VAL A 27 -43.36 35.15 -13.15
N GLU A 28 -42.85 36.36 -13.40
CA GLU A 28 -42.63 36.88 -14.76
C GLU A 28 -41.71 36.00 -15.61
N ASN A 29 -40.59 35.55 -15.02
CA ASN A 29 -39.65 34.63 -15.66
C ASN A 29 -39.19 33.57 -14.67
N TYR A 30 -39.82 32.39 -14.75
CA TYR A 30 -39.54 31.28 -13.83
C TYR A 30 -38.11 30.76 -13.95
N LEU A 31 -37.49 30.79 -15.14
CA LEU A 31 -36.08 30.38 -15.34
C LEU A 31 -35.13 31.31 -14.59
N TYR A 32 -35.33 32.62 -14.74
CA TYR A 32 -34.49 33.62 -14.08
C TYR A 32 -34.70 33.61 -12.56
N ALA A 33 -35.95 33.59 -12.11
CA ALA A 33 -36.28 33.57 -10.68
C ALA A 33 -35.74 32.30 -9.99
N THR A 34 -35.89 31.14 -10.62
CA THR A 34 -35.33 29.88 -10.09
C THR A 34 -33.81 29.90 -10.05
N SER A 35 -33.16 30.48 -11.06
CA SER A 35 -31.70 30.62 -11.08
C SER A 35 -31.19 31.53 -9.96
N GLN A 36 -31.86 32.65 -9.71
CA GLN A 36 -31.52 33.57 -8.61
C GLN A 36 -31.74 32.95 -7.24
N LEU A 37 -32.87 32.24 -7.08
CA LEU A 37 -33.15 31.48 -5.87
C LEU A 37 -32.04 30.44 -5.63
N ALA A 38 -31.71 29.64 -6.64
CA ALA A 38 -30.67 28.63 -6.54
C ALA A 38 -29.31 29.24 -6.16
N GLN A 39 -28.92 30.38 -6.75
CA GLN A 39 -27.67 31.07 -6.40
C GLN A 39 -27.66 31.57 -4.95
N THR A 40 -28.77 32.13 -4.48
CA THR A 40 -28.89 32.63 -3.11
C THR A 40 -28.85 31.49 -2.11
N THR A 41 -29.57 30.40 -2.39
CA THR A 41 -29.56 29.17 -1.57
C THR A 41 -28.18 28.51 -1.57
N LEU A 42 -27.54 28.40 -2.73
CA LEU A 42 -26.18 27.88 -2.86
C LEU A 42 -25.21 28.70 -2.02
N ARG A 43 -25.26 30.03 -2.11
CA ARG A 43 -24.41 30.91 -1.30
C ARG A 43 -24.62 30.70 0.21
N SER A 44 -25.87 30.56 0.66
CA SER A 44 -26.20 30.37 2.08
C SER A 44 -25.65 29.03 2.59
N VAL A 45 -25.97 27.93 1.90
CA VAL A 45 -25.55 26.57 2.29
C VAL A 45 -24.03 26.44 2.24
N LEU A 46 -23.39 26.96 1.19
CA LEU A 46 -21.92 26.97 1.09
C LEU A 46 -21.25 27.89 2.12
N GLY A 47 -21.98 28.86 2.68
CA GLY A 47 -21.50 29.75 3.73
C GLY A 47 -21.46 29.07 5.10
N GLU A 48 -22.42 28.18 5.37
CA GLU A 48 -22.56 27.45 6.63
C GLU A 48 -21.74 26.15 6.68
N THR A 49 -21.35 25.63 5.51
CA THR A 49 -20.58 24.39 5.37
C THR A 49 -19.07 24.63 5.36
N GLU A 50 -18.35 23.64 5.87
CA GLU A 50 -16.88 23.59 5.85
C GLU A 50 -16.38 23.13 4.48
N LEU A 51 -15.23 23.64 4.06
CA LEU A 51 -14.65 23.33 2.75
C LEU A 51 -14.41 21.82 2.56
N ASP A 52 -13.98 21.13 3.61
CA ASP A 52 -13.72 19.70 3.54
C ASP A 52 -15.01 18.90 3.30
N GLU A 53 -16.10 19.29 3.98
CA GLU A 53 -17.42 18.70 3.76
C GLU A 53 -17.92 18.95 2.33
N LEU A 54 -17.65 20.12 1.75
CA LEU A 54 -17.95 20.42 0.35
C LEU A 54 -17.23 19.49 -0.64
N LEU A 55 -16.00 19.08 -0.31
CA LEU A 55 -15.17 18.27 -1.19
C LEU A 55 -15.46 16.77 -1.02
N MET A 56 -15.71 16.31 0.21
CA MET A 56 -15.93 14.91 0.53
C MET A 56 -17.40 14.48 0.38
N ASN A 57 -18.36 15.32 0.76
CA ASN A 57 -19.77 14.94 0.92
C ASN A 57 -20.69 15.69 -0.05
N ARG A 58 -20.38 15.66 -1.35
CA ARG A 58 -21.15 16.37 -2.39
C ARG A 58 -22.63 15.96 -2.44
N GLU A 59 -22.92 14.67 -2.26
CA GLU A 59 -24.30 14.14 -2.29
C GLU A 59 -25.18 14.78 -1.22
N LYS A 60 -24.67 14.88 0.02
CA LYS A 60 -25.39 15.51 1.14
C LYS A 60 -25.76 16.97 0.82
N ILE A 61 -24.85 17.71 0.20
CA ILE A 61 -25.08 19.11 -0.17
C ILE A 61 -26.09 19.22 -1.31
N ASN A 62 -25.98 18.35 -2.31
CA ASN A 62 -26.94 18.28 -3.41
C ASN A 62 -28.36 18.03 -2.89
N ASP A 63 -28.53 17.14 -1.92
CA ASP A 63 -29.83 16.83 -1.30
C ASP A 63 -30.40 18.00 -0.49
N ILE A 64 -29.55 18.69 0.29
CA ILE A 64 -29.94 19.89 1.03
C ILE A 64 -30.40 20.99 0.06
N LEU A 65 -29.61 21.26 -0.98
CA LEU A 65 -29.94 22.25 -2.01
C LEU A 65 -31.24 21.90 -2.73
N LYS A 66 -31.41 20.64 -3.14
CA LYS A 66 -32.62 20.15 -3.79
C LYS A 66 -33.85 20.36 -2.91
N THR A 67 -33.75 20.05 -1.62
CA THR A 67 -34.88 20.16 -0.68
C THR A 67 -35.32 21.61 -0.54
N ILE A 68 -34.37 22.53 -0.29
CA ILE A 68 -34.67 23.95 -0.09
C ILE A 68 -35.21 24.60 -1.37
N ILE A 69 -34.60 24.32 -2.52
CA ILE A 69 -35.01 24.91 -3.80
C ILE A 69 -36.38 24.37 -4.18
N LYS A 70 -36.60 23.04 -4.11
CA LYS A 70 -37.88 22.41 -4.45
C LYS A 70 -39.04 23.03 -3.67
N GLN A 71 -38.88 23.19 -2.36
CA GLN A 71 -39.93 23.74 -1.49
C GLN A 71 -40.36 25.15 -1.92
N ARG A 72 -39.44 25.97 -2.42
CA ARG A 72 -39.72 27.34 -2.87
C ARG A 72 -40.18 27.42 -4.33
N THR A 73 -39.78 26.47 -5.19
CA THR A 73 -40.18 26.45 -6.61
C THR A 73 -41.56 25.85 -6.84
N GLU A 74 -42.12 25.13 -5.86
CA GLU A 74 -43.47 24.56 -5.93
C GLU A 74 -44.55 25.64 -6.12
N ASP A 75 -44.40 26.82 -5.51
CA ASP A 75 -45.31 27.96 -5.68
C ASP A 75 -45.34 28.47 -7.13
N TRP A 76 -44.25 28.28 -7.88
CA TRP A 76 -44.14 28.63 -9.29
C TRP A 76 -44.51 27.48 -10.22
N GLY A 77 -44.97 26.33 -9.71
CA GLY A 77 -45.32 25.17 -10.54
C GLY A 77 -44.11 24.51 -11.23
N VAL A 78 -42.90 24.79 -10.74
CA VAL A 78 -41.64 24.22 -11.24
C VAL A 78 -41.19 23.10 -10.32
N GLU A 79 -40.92 21.94 -10.90
CA GLU A 79 -40.36 20.79 -10.18
C GLU A 79 -38.86 20.68 -10.44
N VAL A 80 -38.07 20.71 -9.38
CA VAL A 80 -36.62 20.48 -9.42
C VAL A 80 -36.32 19.01 -9.22
N SER A 81 -35.74 18.37 -10.23
CA SER A 81 -35.38 16.96 -10.22
C SER A 81 -34.05 16.71 -9.50
N ALA A 82 -33.04 17.51 -9.80
CA ALA A 82 -31.70 17.40 -9.23
C ALA A 82 -30.96 18.74 -9.23
N VAL A 83 -30.08 18.90 -8.26
CA VAL A 83 -29.12 20.01 -8.16
C VAL A 83 -27.75 19.37 -8.01
N GLU A 84 -26.82 19.70 -8.89
CA GLU A 84 -25.48 19.11 -8.86
C GLU A 84 -24.43 20.21 -8.80
N VAL A 85 -23.60 20.18 -7.75
CA VAL A 85 -22.39 20.99 -7.69
C VAL A 85 -21.32 20.36 -8.58
N LYS A 86 -20.95 21.06 -9.66
CA LYS A 86 -20.03 20.57 -10.68
C LYS A 86 -18.57 20.79 -10.25
N ASP A 87 -18.18 22.06 -10.15
CA ASP A 87 -16.80 22.49 -9.95
C ASP A 87 -16.70 23.49 -8.80
N VAL A 88 -15.67 23.34 -7.98
CA VAL A 88 -15.30 24.26 -6.89
C VAL A 88 -13.88 24.73 -7.12
N ASP A 89 -13.73 25.98 -7.51
CA ASP A 89 -12.45 26.62 -7.75
C ASP A 89 -11.96 27.30 -6.48
N LEU A 90 -10.84 26.81 -5.97
CA LEU A 90 -10.12 27.40 -4.85
C LEU A 90 -8.99 28.32 -5.32
N PRO A 91 -8.64 29.35 -4.52
CA PRO A 91 -7.44 30.15 -4.77
C PRO A 91 -6.19 29.27 -4.89
N PRO A 92 -5.23 29.62 -5.77
CA PRO A 92 -4.08 28.78 -6.06
C PRO A 92 -3.20 28.52 -4.83
N GLU A 93 -3.13 29.48 -3.90
CA GLU A 93 -2.38 29.33 -2.65
C GLU A 93 -2.95 28.23 -1.77
N MET A 94 -4.27 28.22 -1.57
CA MET A 94 -4.96 27.22 -0.76
C MET A 94 -4.88 25.84 -1.42
N LYS A 95 -5.05 25.76 -2.75
CA LYS A 95 -4.94 24.51 -3.50
C LYS A 95 -3.58 23.84 -3.30
N ARG A 96 -2.49 24.62 -3.30
CA ARG A 96 -1.13 24.12 -3.02
C ARG A 96 -0.94 23.70 -1.56
N ALA A 97 -1.48 24.47 -0.61
CA ALA A 97 -1.40 24.13 0.81
C ALA A 97 -2.12 22.81 1.11
N MET A 98 -3.36 22.67 0.62
CA MET A 98 -4.14 21.43 0.74
C MET A 98 -3.47 20.26 0.03
N ALA A 99 -2.90 20.46 -1.16
CA ALA A 99 -2.19 19.40 -1.87
C ALA A 99 -0.99 18.88 -1.04
N ARG A 100 -0.18 19.76 -0.46
CA ARG A 100 0.94 19.38 0.42
C ARG A 100 0.46 18.65 1.67
N GLN A 101 -0.62 19.12 2.28
CA GLN A 101 -1.21 18.46 3.46
C GLN A 101 -1.74 17.06 3.11
N ALA A 102 -2.46 16.93 2.00
CA ALA A 102 -3.00 15.67 1.53
C ALA A 102 -1.90 14.67 1.16
N GLU A 103 -0.81 15.14 0.55
CA GLU A 103 0.36 14.32 0.25
C GLU A 103 1.04 13.81 1.52
N ALA A 104 1.27 14.68 2.50
CA ALA A 104 1.86 14.31 3.79
C ALA A 104 0.99 13.29 4.55
N GLU A 105 -0.33 13.49 4.59
CA GLU A 105 -1.26 12.55 5.23
C GLU A 105 -1.31 11.22 4.48
N ARG A 106 -1.27 11.23 3.14
CA ARG A 106 -1.23 10.02 2.32
C ARG A 106 0.07 9.24 2.53
N GLU A 107 1.21 9.92 2.60
CA GLU A 107 2.51 9.29 2.90
C GLU A 107 2.52 8.70 4.31
N ARG A 108 2.00 9.43 5.30
CA ARG A 108 1.86 8.93 6.67
C ARG A 108 1.00 7.66 6.71
N ARG A 109 -0.17 7.68 6.08
CA ARG A 109 -1.08 6.52 6.03
C ARG A 109 -0.43 5.34 5.31
N ALA A 110 0.25 5.60 4.20
CA ALA A 110 0.98 4.56 3.47
C ALA A 110 2.05 3.87 4.34
N LYS A 111 2.82 4.65 5.12
CA LYS A 111 3.81 4.09 6.06
C LYS A 111 3.17 3.23 7.14
N ILE A 112 2.05 3.65 7.71
CA ILE A 112 1.31 2.88 8.72
C ILE A 112 0.81 1.56 8.13
N ILE A 113 0.16 1.62 6.96
CA ILE A 113 -0.36 0.44 6.27
C ILE A 113 0.77 -0.52 5.91
N ASN A 114 1.92 -0.01 5.45
CA ASN A 114 3.07 -0.85 5.12
C ASN A 114 3.65 -1.52 6.38
N ALA A 115 3.83 -0.78 7.47
CA ALA A 115 4.32 -1.34 8.72
C ALA A 115 3.37 -2.41 9.29
N GLU A 116 2.06 -2.17 9.22
CA GLU A 116 1.04 -3.14 9.62
C GLU A 116 1.04 -4.37 8.71
N GLY A 117 1.19 -4.18 7.40
CA GLY A 117 1.34 -5.26 6.42
C GLY A 117 2.58 -6.11 6.67
N GLU A 118 3.72 -5.48 6.97
CA GLU A 118 4.98 -6.17 7.31
C GLU A 118 4.86 -6.98 8.60
N LEU A 119 4.18 -6.44 9.62
CA LEU A 119 3.90 -7.15 10.86
C LEU A 119 3.03 -8.39 10.61
N GLN A 120 1.90 -8.21 9.90
CA GLN A 120 0.99 -9.31 9.56
C GLN A 120 1.68 -10.39 8.72
N ALA A 121 2.53 -9.99 7.77
CA ALA A 121 3.30 -10.93 6.96
C ALA A 121 4.31 -11.71 7.82
N SER A 122 5.05 -11.02 8.69
CA SER A 122 6.04 -11.63 9.59
C SER A 122 5.39 -12.64 10.54
N ASP A 123 4.22 -12.30 11.11
CA ASP A 123 3.47 -13.20 11.97
C ASP A 123 3.03 -14.47 11.25
N LYS A 124 2.51 -14.34 10.02
CA LYS A 124 2.11 -15.49 9.21
C LYS A 124 3.31 -16.36 8.82
N LEU A 125 4.44 -15.75 8.47
CA LEU A 125 5.68 -16.48 8.17
C LEU A 125 6.21 -17.23 9.40
N ALA A 126 6.17 -16.61 10.58
CA ALA A 126 6.57 -17.26 11.83
C ALA A 126 5.63 -18.43 12.19
N GLN A 127 4.33 -18.29 11.94
CA GLN A 127 3.38 -19.39 12.09
C GLN A 127 3.68 -20.54 11.11
N ALA A 128 3.89 -20.23 9.83
CA ALA A 128 4.25 -21.21 8.81
C ALA A 128 5.56 -21.94 9.17
N ALA A 129 6.60 -21.22 9.60
CA ALA A 129 7.87 -21.80 10.02
C ALA A 129 7.71 -22.76 11.21
N ARG A 130 6.85 -22.42 12.19
CA ARG A 130 6.53 -23.32 13.32
C ARG A 130 5.81 -24.58 12.87
N ILE A 131 4.88 -24.50 11.92
CA ILE A 131 4.18 -25.67 11.37
C ILE A 131 5.18 -26.57 10.62
N ILE A 132 5.99 -25.97 9.74
CA ILE A 132 7.00 -26.70 8.96
C ILE A 132 8.04 -27.38 9.85
N GLY A 133 8.46 -26.73 10.95
CA GLY A 133 9.38 -27.33 11.91
C GLY A 133 8.77 -28.49 12.70
N ARG A 134 7.44 -28.54 12.87
CA ARG A 134 6.74 -29.64 13.54
C ARG A 134 6.49 -30.83 12.61
N GLU A 135 6.30 -30.60 11.31
CA GLU A 135 5.97 -31.63 10.32
C GLU A 135 7.09 -31.78 9.27
N PRO A 136 7.98 -32.79 9.39
CA PRO A 136 9.06 -33.00 8.42
C PRO A 136 8.59 -33.18 6.96
N ALA A 137 7.38 -33.71 6.76
CA ALA A 137 6.76 -33.86 5.44
C ALA A 137 6.47 -32.50 4.77
N ALA A 138 6.23 -31.44 5.54
CA ALA A 138 5.95 -30.11 5.00
C ALA A 138 7.19 -29.48 4.30
N ILE A 139 8.41 -29.75 4.79
CA ILE A 139 9.63 -29.33 4.10
C ILE A 139 9.77 -30.04 2.75
N GLN A 140 9.46 -31.34 2.71
CA GLN A 140 9.54 -32.13 1.46
C GLN A 140 8.55 -31.61 0.42
N LEU A 141 7.30 -31.29 0.82
CA LEU A 141 6.33 -30.68 -0.09
C LEU A 141 6.78 -29.31 -0.59
N ARG A 142 7.35 -28.47 0.27
CA ARG A 142 7.90 -27.17 -0.14
C ARG A 142 9.12 -27.30 -1.06
N TYR A 143 9.95 -28.32 -0.86
CA TYR A 143 11.04 -28.68 -1.77
C TYR A 143 10.50 -29.08 -3.15
N LEU A 144 9.47 -29.93 -3.20
CA LEU A 144 8.84 -30.29 -4.47
C LEU A 144 8.19 -29.09 -5.16
N GLN A 145 7.53 -28.20 -4.41
CA GLN A 145 6.95 -26.95 -4.95
C GLN A 145 8.02 -26.05 -5.57
N THR A 146 9.12 -25.81 -4.86
CA THR A 146 10.24 -25.01 -5.40
C THR A 146 10.87 -25.66 -6.63
N VAL A 147 10.99 -26.99 -6.67
CA VAL A 147 11.43 -27.71 -7.88
C VAL A 147 10.45 -27.50 -9.04
N THR A 148 9.14 -27.53 -8.80
CA THR A 148 8.13 -27.29 -9.85
C THR A 148 8.10 -25.84 -10.33
N GLU A 149 8.30 -24.86 -9.45
CA GLU A 149 8.38 -23.44 -9.81
C GLU A 149 9.62 -23.16 -10.67
N ILE A 150 10.78 -23.69 -10.26
CA ILE A 150 12.03 -23.59 -11.02
C ILE A 150 11.92 -24.32 -12.36
N ALA A 151 11.24 -25.46 -12.42
CA ALA A 151 11.00 -26.18 -13.68
C ALA A 151 10.01 -25.45 -14.61
N ALA A 152 9.13 -24.61 -14.07
CA ALA A 152 8.19 -23.78 -14.84
C ALA A 152 8.84 -22.50 -15.40
N GLU A 153 9.80 -21.91 -14.67
CA GLU A 153 10.63 -20.80 -15.15
C GLU A 153 11.75 -21.33 -16.06
N ASN A 154 11.49 -21.39 -17.38
CA ASN A 154 12.39 -21.89 -18.43
C ASN A 154 13.82 -21.26 -18.45
N ASN A 155 14.73 -21.69 -17.56
CA ASN A 155 16.17 -21.38 -17.68
C ASN A 155 17.05 -22.58 -17.29
N SER A 156 17.75 -23.10 -18.30
CA SER A 156 18.36 -24.44 -18.43
C SER A 156 19.61 -24.71 -17.58
N THR A 157 19.76 -24.15 -16.38
CA THR A 157 20.87 -24.49 -15.47
C THR A 157 20.34 -25.11 -14.19
N THR A 158 20.12 -26.42 -14.24
CA THR A 158 19.70 -27.26 -13.11
C THR A 158 20.81 -27.32 -12.07
N ILE A 159 20.85 -26.37 -11.13
CA ILE A 159 21.67 -26.48 -9.93
C ILE A 159 20.85 -27.23 -8.88
N PHE A 160 21.22 -28.49 -8.66
CA PHE A 160 20.58 -29.38 -7.69
C PHE A 160 21.36 -29.34 -6.37
N PRO A 161 20.90 -28.63 -5.32
CA PRO A 161 21.52 -28.74 -4.01
C PRO A 161 21.12 -30.08 -3.39
N LEU A 162 22.02 -31.06 -3.43
CA LEU A 162 21.81 -32.34 -2.76
C LEU A 162 22.02 -32.20 -1.25
N PRO A 163 21.11 -32.72 -0.41
CA PRO A 163 21.28 -32.68 1.05
C PRO A 163 22.53 -33.45 1.46
N ILE A 164 23.40 -32.80 2.24
CA ILE A 164 24.66 -33.36 2.73
C ILE A 164 24.42 -34.63 3.58
N ASP A 165 23.21 -34.79 4.13
CA ASP A 165 22.80 -35.97 4.88
C ASP A 165 22.85 -37.28 4.07
N LEU A 166 22.64 -37.23 2.75
CA LEU A 166 22.81 -38.41 1.88
C LEU A 166 24.26 -38.88 1.79
N PHE A 167 25.23 -37.99 2.01
CA PHE A 167 26.66 -38.30 1.91
C PHE A 167 27.28 -38.77 3.23
N LYS A 168 26.62 -38.57 4.38
CA LYS A 168 27.15 -38.98 5.69
C LYS A 168 27.51 -40.47 5.74
N GLY A 169 26.64 -41.35 5.24
CA GLY A 169 26.90 -42.80 5.24
C GLY A 169 28.07 -43.24 4.34
N LEU A 170 28.35 -42.51 3.26
CA LEU A 170 29.47 -42.80 2.37
C LEU A 170 30.80 -42.36 3.00
N VAL A 171 30.81 -41.19 3.66
CA VAL A 171 31.99 -40.65 4.36
C VAL A 171 32.35 -41.50 5.58
N GLU A 172 31.36 -41.97 6.35
CA GLU A 172 31.57 -42.85 7.50
C GLU A 172 32.18 -44.20 7.11
N SER A 173 31.82 -44.71 5.93
CA SER A 173 32.35 -45.96 5.36
C SER A 173 33.81 -45.83 4.93
N VAL A 174 34.22 -44.65 4.46
CA VAL A 174 35.62 -44.36 4.08
C VAL A 174 36.48 -44.12 5.33
N ALA A 175 35.95 -43.46 6.35
CA ALA A 175 36.65 -43.24 7.62
C ALA A 175 37.02 -44.58 8.30
N ARG A 176 36.09 -45.54 8.37
CA ARG A 176 36.36 -46.88 8.93
C ARG A 176 37.42 -47.69 8.16
N ARG A 177 37.66 -47.37 6.89
CA ARG A 177 38.64 -48.07 6.05
C ARG A 177 40.07 -47.59 6.27
N ASN A 178 40.25 -46.34 6.73
CA ASN A 178 41.56 -45.78 7.03
C ASN A 178 42.10 -46.25 8.39
N ASP A 179 41.23 -46.45 9.39
CA ASP A 179 41.65 -46.95 10.72
C ASP A 179 42.24 -48.38 10.65
N ALA A 180 41.76 -49.21 9.72
CA ALA A 180 42.27 -50.56 9.51
C ALA A 180 43.70 -50.61 8.91
N ARG A 181 44.16 -49.52 8.28
CA ARG A 181 45.50 -49.47 7.64
C ARG A 181 46.58 -48.93 8.58
N ALA A 182 46.21 -48.31 9.70
CA ALA A 182 47.15 -47.74 10.67
C ALA A 182 47.76 -48.77 11.65
N LEU A 183 47.28 -50.02 11.66
CA LEU A 183 47.65 -51.06 12.64
C LEU A 183 48.80 -52.00 12.20
N ALA A 184 49.46 -51.74 11.08
CA ALA A 184 50.58 -52.56 10.62
C ALA A 184 51.76 -51.68 10.17
N LEU A 185 52.71 -51.42 11.09
CA LEU A 185 54.15 -51.26 10.86
C LEU A 185 54.88 -51.18 12.22
N PRO A 186 56.02 -51.89 12.43
CA PRO A 186 56.62 -52.08 13.75
C PRO A 186 57.63 -50.98 14.12
N GLU A 187 57.71 -50.78 15.44
CA GLU A 187 58.58 -49.89 16.20
C GLU A 187 60.03 -50.41 16.29
N LYS A 188 61.03 -49.62 15.85
CA LYS A 188 62.36 -49.41 16.49
C LYS A 188 63.35 -48.72 15.54
N ALA A 189 63.88 -47.57 15.97
CA ALA A 189 65.31 -47.36 16.24
C ALA A 189 65.54 -45.90 16.64
N SER A 190 65.87 -45.70 17.90
CA SER A 190 66.18 -44.44 18.54
C SER A 190 67.70 -44.16 18.49
N GLY A 191 68.06 -42.90 18.29
CA GLY A 191 69.22 -42.25 18.91
C GLY A 191 70.53 -42.22 18.13
N GLU A 192 71.03 -41.01 17.83
CA GLU A 192 72.26 -40.47 18.42
C GLU A 192 72.38 -38.95 18.16
N ALA A 193 73.00 -38.23 19.09
CA ALA A 193 72.92 -36.77 19.26
C ALA A 193 74.09 -35.98 18.62
N LEU A 194 73.78 -34.75 18.18
CA LEU A 194 74.51 -33.44 18.21
C LEU A 194 76.07 -33.39 18.06
N PRO A 195 76.66 -32.33 17.44
CA PRO A 195 76.54 -30.95 17.97
C PRO A 195 76.61 -29.75 16.98
N ALA A 196 76.27 -28.55 17.49
CA ALA A 196 76.48 -27.23 16.88
C ALA A 196 77.94 -26.76 17.04
N PRO A 197 78.49 -25.82 16.22
CA PRO A 197 78.45 -24.35 16.51
C PRO A 197 78.67 -23.46 15.24
N PRO A 198 79.15 -22.19 15.28
CA PRO A 198 78.77 -20.98 16.05
C PRO A 198 78.43 -19.74 15.16
N ALA A 199 78.12 -18.64 15.83
CA ALA A 199 77.70 -17.32 15.35
C ALA A 199 78.65 -16.57 14.37
N GLN A 200 78.07 -15.74 13.50
CA GLN A 200 78.71 -14.55 12.93
C GLN A 200 77.78 -13.34 13.00
N ASP A 201 78.26 -12.32 13.71
CA ASP A 201 77.79 -10.95 13.72
C ASP A 201 78.87 -10.10 13.04
N LYS A 202 78.52 -9.32 12.01
CA LYS A 202 79.27 -8.14 11.51
C LYS A 202 78.39 -7.30 10.56
N VAL A 203 77.78 -6.26 11.13
CA VAL A 203 77.82 -4.83 10.72
C VAL A 203 78.05 -4.47 9.23
N ARG A 204 77.00 -3.85 8.65
CA ARG A 204 76.89 -2.76 7.63
C ARG A 204 77.88 -2.61 6.46
N ARG A 205 77.24 -2.42 5.29
CA ARG A 205 77.69 -1.91 3.96
C ARG A 205 78.35 -2.91 3.04
#